data_AF-A0A7W4NU84-F1
#
_entry.id   AF-A0A7W4NU84-F1
#
_cell.length_a   1.000
_cell.length_b   1.000
_cell.length_c   1.000
_cell.angle_alpha   90.00
_cell.angle_beta   90.00
_cell.angle_gamma   90.00
#
_symmetry.space_group_name_H-M   'P 1'
#
loop_
_entity.id
_entity.type
_entity.pdbx_description
1 polymer ?
#
loop_
_entity_poly.entity_id
_entity_poly.type
_entity_poly.pdbx_seq_one_letter_code
_entity_poly.pdbx_strand_id
1 'polypeptide(L)'
;MAASTVKRCPHRGVALSLGTVSQGLIACAYHGWRFDGTGRCRHIPSLRPEQPVKTAPARTYPTADRAGYVWVWTGQGAPTGQPLPIQGFDRYTWLQGATALACEAIMPIENNLDICHAAFTHPHMQWFRAQAAGSSRPGTTWRPIRED
;
A
#
# COMPACT_ATOMS: atom_id res chain seq x y z
N MET A 1 5.75 16.49 8.04
CA MET A 1 4.36 16.59 8.57
C MET A 1 3.72 15.22 8.46
N ALA A 2 3.05 14.73 9.49
CA ALA A 2 2.21 13.54 9.36
C ALA A 2 0.93 13.94 8.63
N ALA A 3 0.76 13.49 7.39
CA ALA A 3 -0.51 13.57 6.70
C ALA A 3 -1.42 12.49 7.28
N SER A 4 -2.75 12.66 7.26
CA SER A 4 -3.66 11.57 7.60
C SER A 4 -4.73 11.42 6.53
N THR A 5 -5.14 10.18 6.25
CA THR A 5 -6.18 9.90 5.25
C THR A 5 -7.54 9.68 5.90
N VAL A 6 -8.61 10.17 5.25
CA VAL A 6 -9.99 10.11 5.74
C VAL A 6 -10.78 9.10 4.92
N LYS A 7 -11.43 8.11 5.56
CA LYS A 7 -12.07 6.99 4.83
C LYS A 7 -13.57 7.19 4.57
N ARG A 8 -14.34 7.57 5.61
CA ARG A 8 -15.81 7.63 5.55
C ARG A 8 -16.33 8.96 6.09
N CYS A 9 -17.35 9.49 5.43
CA CYS A 9 -18.03 10.70 5.85
C CYS A 9 -18.86 10.42 7.12
N PRO A 10 -18.69 11.18 8.23
CA PRO A 10 -19.46 10.99 9.46
C PRO A 10 -20.94 11.35 9.32
N HIS A 11 -21.35 12.00 8.23
CA HIS A 11 -22.75 12.31 7.98
C HIS A 11 -23.59 11.05 7.71
N ARG A 12 -23.21 10.23 6.71
CA ARG A 12 -23.97 9.04 6.27
C ARG A 12 -23.08 7.86 5.86
N GLY A 13 -21.80 7.83 6.25
CA GLY A 13 -20.91 6.69 6.04
C GLY A 13 -20.35 6.49 4.62
N VAL A 14 -20.69 7.38 3.68
CA VAL A 14 -20.21 7.34 2.28
C VAL A 14 -18.68 7.38 2.24
N ALA A 15 -18.09 6.55 1.37
CA ALA A 15 -16.65 6.52 1.15
C ALA A 15 -16.19 7.85 0.54
N LEU A 16 -15.26 8.53 1.20
CA LEU A 16 -14.74 9.81 0.72
C LEU A 16 -13.89 9.67 -0.54
N SER A 17 -13.37 8.47 -0.82
CA SER A 17 -12.67 8.15 -2.07
C SER A 17 -13.53 8.30 -3.32
N LEU A 18 -14.86 8.36 -3.19
CA LEU A 18 -15.79 8.65 -4.29
C LEU A 18 -15.94 10.17 -4.54
N GLY A 19 -15.36 11.00 -3.68
CA GLY A 19 -15.47 12.45 -3.70
C GLY A 19 -14.42 13.13 -4.58
N THR A 20 -14.27 14.43 -4.38
CA THR A 20 -13.29 15.26 -5.11
C THR A 20 -12.42 16.04 -4.15
N VAL A 21 -11.15 16.24 -4.51
CA VAL A 21 -10.21 17.06 -3.74
C VAL A 21 -10.10 18.43 -4.40
N SER A 22 -10.27 19.49 -3.63
CA SER A 22 -10.06 20.87 -4.09
C SER A 22 -9.54 21.73 -2.94
N GLN A 23 -8.50 22.52 -3.22
CA GLN A 23 -7.88 23.43 -2.24
C GLN A 23 -7.46 22.73 -0.93
N GLY A 24 -6.94 21.51 -1.03
CA GLY A 24 -6.50 20.72 0.13
C GLY A 24 -7.63 20.12 0.99
N LEU A 25 -8.88 20.22 0.53
CA LEU A 25 -10.04 19.61 1.18
C LEU A 25 -10.65 18.53 0.31
N ILE A 26 -11.09 17.43 0.93
CA ILE A 26 -11.87 16.38 0.26
C ILE A 26 -13.37 16.63 0.46
N ALA A 27 -14.11 16.79 -0.63
CA ALA A 27 -15.55 16.95 -0.64
C ALA A 27 -16.24 15.59 -0.79
N CYS A 28 -17.15 15.27 0.12
CA CYS A 28 -17.96 14.05 0.07
C CYS A 28 -18.90 14.08 -1.15
N ALA A 29 -18.91 12.99 -1.93
CA ALA A 29 -19.72 12.84 -3.14
C ALA A 29 -21.25 12.93 -2.90
N TYR A 30 -21.70 12.80 -1.65
CA TYR A 30 -23.13 12.80 -1.35
C TYR A 30 -23.69 14.21 -1.16
N HIS A 31 -23.24 14.92 -0.12
CA HIS A 31 -23.77 16.24 0.25
C HIS A 31 -22.70 17.34 0.26
N GLY A 32 -21.52 17.07 -0.32
CA GLY A 32 -20.46 18.06 -0.48
C GLY A 32 -19.79 18.54 0.81
N TRP A 33 -19.97 17.84 1.95
CA TRP A 33 -19.23 18.13 3.17
C TRP A 33 -17.73 18.04 2.90
N ARG A 34 -16.96 19.06 3.28
CA ARG A 34 -15.53 19.15 2.98
C ARG A 34 -14.69 18.92 4.23
N PHE A 35 -13.68 18.07 4.14
CA PHE A 35 -12.81 17.70 5.25
C PHE A 35 -11.35 18.04 4.94
N ASP A 36 -10.61 18.47 5.95
CA ASP A 36 -9.15 18.61 5.86
C ASP A 36 -8.42 17.29 6.14
N GLY A 37 -7.09 17.28 6.00
CA GLY A 37 -6.25 16.11 6.28
C GLY A 37 -6.21 15.66 7.74
N THR A 38 -6.80 16.42 8.67
CA THR A 38 -6.99 16.01 10.08
C THR A 38 -8.34 15.34 10.31
N GLY A 39 -9.21 15.30 9.27
CA GLY A 39 -10.56 14.77 9.33
C GLY A 39 -11.60 15.77 9.84
N ARG A 40 -11.21 17.01 10.13
CA ARG A 40 -12.15 18.05 10.59
C ARG A 40 -13.00 18.51 9.41
N CYS A 41 -14.32 18.56 9.61
CA CYS A 41 -15.22 19.16 8.63
C CYS A 41 -15.00 20.68 8.62
N ARG A 42 -14.66 21.22 7.45
CA ARG A 42 -14.38 22.64 7.25
C ARG A 42 -15.54 23.40 6.62
N HIS A 43 -16.41 22.69 5.91
CA HIS A 43 -17.51 23.30 5.17
C HIS A 43 -18.65 22.32 4.97
N ILE A 44 -19.87 22.79 5.21
CA ILE A 44 -21.11 22.07 4.97
C ILE A 44 -21.98 22.95 4.07
N PRO A 45 -22.24 22.56 2.81
CA PRO A 45 -22.95 23.42 1.85
C PRO A 45 -24.35 23.86 2.28
N SER A 46 -25.03 23.08 3.12
CA SER A 46 -26.39 23.39 3.60
C SER A 46 -26.43 24.33 4.81
N LEU A 47 -25.28 24.67 5.40
CA LEU A 47 -25.21 25.65 6.49
C LEU A 47 -25.19 27.07 5.91
N ARG A 48 -25.84 27.99 6.61
CA ARG A 48 -25.68 29.43 6.33
C ARG A 48 -24.26 29.87 6.72
N PRO A 49 -23.70 30.92 6.09
CA PRO A 49 -22.33 31.37 6.36
C PRO A 49 -22.02 31.65 7.83
N GLU A 50 -23.03 32.08 8.60
CA GLU A 50 -22.90 32.46 10.01
C GLU A 50 -23.00 31.25 10.96
N GLN A 51 -23.44 30.09 10.46
CA GLN A 51 -23.63 28.90 11.28
C GLN A 51 -22.30 28.14 11.46
N PRO A 52 -21.90 27.83 12.71
CA PRO A 52 -20.69 27.07 12.94
C PRO A 52 -20.84 25.61 12.50
N VAL A 53 -19.79 25.06 11.91
CA VAL A 53 -19.69 23.62 11.63
C VAL A 53 -19.50 22.88 12.96
N LYS A 54 -20.55 22.19 13.43
CA LYS A 54 -20.54 21.38 14.66
C LYS A 54 -20.75 19.91 14.32
N THR A 55 -19.66 19.20 14.02
CA THR A 55 -19.73 17.79 13.64
C THR A 55 -18.59 16.99 14.24
N ALA A 56 -18.79 15.69 14.42
CA ALA A 56 -17.68 14.80 14.72
C ALA A 56 -16.64 14.84 13.58
N PRO A 57 -15.33 14.78 13.89
CA PRO A 57 -14.32 14.59 12.87
C PRO A 57 -14.49 13.22 12.22
N ALA A 58 -14.18 13.16 10.93
CA ALA A 58 -14.08 11.90 10.24
C ALA A 58 -12.86 11.12 10.76
N ARG A 59 -12.96 9.79 10.84
CA ARG A 59 -11.84 8.95 11.26
C ARG A 59 -10.67 9.12 10.29
N THR A 60 -9.49 9.33 10.86
CA THR A 60 -8.24 9.46 10.12
C THR A 60 -7.25 8.36 10.46
N TYR A 61 -6.33 8.10 9.54
CA TYR A 61 -5.21 7.18 9.72
C TYR A 61 -3.92 7.95 9.48
N PRO A 62 -2.95 7.95 10.42
CA PRO A 62 -1.66 8.58 10.21
C PRO A 62 -0.98 7.99 8.98
N THR A 63 -0.39 8.86 8.18
CA THR A 63 0.34 8.51 6.96
C THR A 63 1.68 9.21 6.88
N ALA A 64 2.61 8.58 6.17
CA ALA A 64 3.91 9.15 5.85
C ALA A 64 4.25 8.87 4.39
N ASP A 65 4.81 9.86 3.72
CA ASP A 65 5.44 9.68 2.41
C ASP A 65 6.90 9.30 2.62
N ARG A 66 7.31 8.13 2.13
CA ARG A 66 8.70 7.69 2.19
C ARG A 66 9.00 6.67 1.09
N ALA A 67 10.13 6.87 0.41
CA ALA A 67 10.65 5.97 -0.61
C ALA A 67 9.67 5.71 -1.77
N GLY A 68 8.94 6.75 -2.20
CA GLY A 68 7.98 6.66 -3.31
C GLY A 68 6.66 5.96 -2.95
N TYR A 69 6.43 5.65 -1.66
CA TYR A 69 5.22 5.01 -1.17
C TYR A 69 4.51 5.88 -0.12
N VAL A 70 3.17 5.79 -0.12
CA VAL A 70 2.34 6.31 0.97
C VAL A 70 2.11 5.20 1.99
N TRP A 71 2.72 5.35 3.15
CA TRP A 71 2.57 4.43 4.28
C TRP A 71 1.37 4.82 5.13
N VAL A 72 0.58 3.83 5.56
CA VAL A 72 -0.60 4.04 6.41
C VAL A 72 -0.44 3.27 7.71
N TRP A 73 -0.56 3.95 8.84
CA TRP A 73 -0.60 3.33 10.16
C TRP A 73 -2.01 2.86 10.49
N THR A 74 -2.19 1.56 10.63
CA THR A 74 -3.47 0.92 10.97
C THR A 74 -3.54 0.42 12.42
N GLY A 75 -2.43 0.58 13.18
CA GLY A 75 -2.35 0.22 14.59
C GLY A 75 -3.12 1.16 15.51
N GLN A 76 -3.11 0.86 16.81
CA GLN A 76 -3.71 1.71 17.83
C GLN A 76 -2.79 2.86 18.20
N GLY A 77 -3.36 4.02 18.50
CA GLY A 77 -2.60 5.22 18.87
C GLY A 77 -1.75 5.78 17.74
N ALA A 78 -0.80 6.64 18.10
CA ALA A 78 0.15 7.21 17.16
C ALA A 78 1.27 6.20 16.84
N PRO A 79 1.78 6.16 15.60
CA PRO A 79 2.96 5.36 15.29
C PRO A 79 4.16 5.81 16.13
N THR A 80 4.91 4.86 16.69
CA THR A 80 6.10 5.14 17.51
C THR A 80 7.38 5.34 16.67
N GLY A 81 7.30 5.09 15.36
CA GLY A 81 8.43 5.17 14.44
C GLY A 81 8.03 5.61 13.04
N GLN A 82 9.03 5.74 12.18
CA GLN A 82 8.85 6.04 10.76
C GLN A 82 8.84 4.73 9.95
N PRO A 83 8.22 4.70 8.77
CA PRO A 83 8.33 3.56 7.86
C PRO A 83 9.79 3.23 7.55
N LEU A 84 10.12 1.95 7.38
CA LEU A 84 11.50 1.54 7.09
C LEU A 84 12.01 2.18 5.78
N PRO A 85 13.25 2.68 5.74
CA PRO A 85 13.82 3.19 4.50
C PRO A 85 14.14 2.05 3.53
N ILE A 86 14.05 2.35 2.23
CA ILE A 86 14.70 1.55 1.20
C ILE A 86 16.14 2.05 1.09
N GLN A 87 17.12 1.17 1.36
CA GLN A 87 18.53 1.55 1.31
C GLN A 87 18.94 1.96 -0.11
N GLY A 88 19.56 3.14 -0.24
CA GLY A 88 19.97 3.68 -1.54
C GLY A 88 18.83 4.25 -2.38
N PHE A 89 17.64 4.50 -1.80
CA PHE A 89 16.54 5.13 -2.52
C PHE A 89 16.94 6.43 -3.22
N ASP A 90 17.67 7.30 -2.52
CA ASP A 90 18.10 8.60 -3.05
C ASP A 90 19.37 8.52 -3.93
N ARG A 91 19.96 7.33 -4.08
CA ARG A 91 21.22 7.12 -4.82
C ARG A 91 21.05 6.40 -6.15
N TYR A 92 19.97 5.65 -6.31
CA TYR A 92 19.75 4.80 -7.47
C TYR A 92 18.41 5.11 -8.12
N THR A 93 18.29 4.79 -9.40
CA THR A 93 16.99 4.78 -10.07
C THR A 93 16.27 3.48 -9.73
N TRP A 94 15.06 3.59 -9.19
CA TRP A 94 14.23 2.44 -8.82
C TRP A 94 13.13 2.22 -9.85
N LEU A 95 12.93 0.95 -10.23
CA LEU A 95 11.70 0.53 -10.89
C LEU A 95 10.71 0.11 -9.81
N GLN A 96 9.62 0.86 -9.68
CA GLN A 96 8.59 0.63 -8.65
C GLN A 96 7.28 0.24 -9.33
N GLY A 97 6.52 -0.64 -8.67
CA GLY A 97 5.23 -1.10 -9.15
C GLY A 97 4.43 -1.75 -8.02
N ALA A 98 3.14 -1.94 -8.28
CA ALA A 98 2.26 -2.65 -7.39
C ALA A 98 1.45 -3.66 -8.21
N THR A 99 1.25 -4.85 -7.66
CA THR A 99 0.37 -5.87 -8.21
C THR A 99 -0.54 -6.40 -7.12
N ALA A 100 -1.79 -6.68 -7.47
CA ALA A 100 -2.72 -7.33 -6.56
C ALA A 100 -2.51 -8.85 -6.64
N LEU A 101 -2.22 -9.47 -5.50
CA LEU A 101 -2.13 -10.91 -5.37
C LEU A 101 -3.34 -11.41 -4.59
N ALA A 102 -3.96 -12.49 -5.08
CA ALA A 102 -5.11 -13.13 -4.44
C ALA A 102 -4.64 -14.11 -3.35
N CYS A 103 -3.87 -13.62 -2.38
CA CYS A 103 -3.37 -14.40 -1.26
C CYS A 103 -3.12 -13.52 -0.03
N GLU A 104 -2.96 -14.15 1.12
CA GLU A 104 -2.58 -13.46 2.35
C GLU A 104 -1.19 -12.83 2.21
N ALA A 105 -0.98 -11.68 2.86
CA ALA A 105 0.25 -10.90 2.70
C ALA A 105 1.54 -11.65 3.09
N ILE A 106 1.44 -12.67 3.97
CA ILE A 106 2.59 -13.50 4.36
C ILE A 106 3.07 -14.40 3.21
N MET A 107 2.19 -14.83 2.32
CA MET A 107 2.52 -15.76 1.24
C MET A 107 3.57 -15.20 0.26
N PRO A 108 3.44 -13.97 -0.29
CA PRO A 108 4.48 -13.40 -1.13
C PRO A 108 5.76 -13.10 -0.35
N ILE A 109 5.68 -12.83 0.96
CA ILE A 109 6.88 -12.62 1.79
C ILE A 109 7.67 -13.93 1.89
N GLU A 110 7.02 -15.03 2.26
CA GLU A 110 7.65 -16.35 2.32
C GLU A 110 8.16 -16.80 0.95
N ASN A 111 7.39 -16.57 -0.12
CA ASN A 111 7.81 -16.89 -1.48
C ASN A 111 9.08 -16.13 -1.90
N ASN A 112 9.23 -14.85 -1.52
CA ASN A 112 10.45 -14.09 -1.82
C ASN A 112 11.66 -14.55 -0.99
N LEU A 113 11.44 -15.12 0.20
CA LEU A 113 12.50 -15.60 1.08
C LEU A 113 12.91 -17.05 0.79
N ASP A 114 12.03 -17.86 0.20
CA ASP A 114 12.35 -19.22 -0.22
C ASP A 114 13.09 -19.22 -1.56
N ILE A 115 14.39 -19.47 -1.56
CA ILE A 115 15.16 -19.59 -2.81
C ILE A 115 14.88 -20.90 -3.57
N CYS A 116 14.32 -21.92 -2.90
CA CYS A 116 14.21 -23.26 -3.44
C CYS A 116 13.18 -23.35 -4.58
N HIS A 117 12.09 -22.56 -4.51
CA HIS A 117 11.09 -22.51 -5.58
C HIS A 117 11.67 -22.04 -6.92
N ALA A 118 12.80 -21.33 -6.92
CA ALA A 118 13.31 -20.68 -8.13
C ALA A 118 13.78 -21.67 -9.20
N ALA A 119 14.24 -22.86 -8.82
CA ALA A 119 14.60 -23.92 -9.75
C ALA A 119 13.40 -24.48 -10.54
N PHE A 120 12.19 -24.39 -9.98
CA PHE A 120 10.98 -25.00 -10.53
C PHE A 120 10.05 -23.98 -11.20
N THR A 121 9.88 -22.81 -10.59
CA THR A 121 8.89 -21.79 -10.98
C THR A 121 9.45 -20.75 -11.95
N HIS A 122 10.78 -20.57 -11.99
CA HIS A 122 11.46 -19.60 -12.85
C HIS A 122 12.40 -20.29 -13.85
N PRO A 123 11.88 -21.12 -14.78
CA PRO A 123 12.68 -22.00 -15.64
C PRO A 123 13.65 -21.26 -16.58
N HIS A 124 13.48 -19.95 -16.75
CA HIS A 124 14.32 -19.10 -17.60
C HIS A 124 15.41 -18.34 -16.82
N MET A 125 15.41 -18.35 -15.48
CA MET A 125 16.50 -17.77 -14.69
C MET A 125 17.71 -18.71 -14.69
N GLN A 126 18.65 -18.45 -15.60
CA GLN A 126 19.83 -19.28 -15.89
C GLN A 126 20.69 -19.60 -14.66
N TRP A 127 20.71 -18.71 -13.67
CA TRP A 127 21.50 -18.87 -12.42
C TRP A 127 21.01 -20.04 -11.55
N PHE A 128 19.70 -20.32 -11.49
CA PHE A 128 19.14 -21.41 -10.68
C PHE A 128 19.21 -22.77 -11.38
N ARG A 129 19.24 -22.79 -12.71
CA ARG A 129 19.51 -24.03 -13.47
C ARG A 129 20.92 -24.55 -13.20
N ALA A 130 21.90 -23.66 -13.02
CA ALA A 130 23.30 -24.04 -12.77
C ALA A 130 23.52 -24.69 -11.39
N GLN A 131 22.73 -24.34 -10.37
CA GLN A 131 22.85 -24.95 -9.03
C GLN A 131 22.01 -26.23 -8.88
N ALA A 132 20.81 -26.30 -9.46
CA ALA A 132 20.01 -27.54 -9.47
C ALA A 132 20.64 -28.65 -10.35
N ALA A 133 21.46 -28.28 -11.33
CA ALA A 133 22.26 -29.22 -12.12
C ALA A 133 23.46 -29.80 -11.35
N GLY A 134 23.73 -29.30 -10.13
CA GLY A 134 24.96 -29.60 -9.40
C GLY A 134 26.19 -29.13 -10.17
N SER A 135 27.33 -29.13 -9.48
CA SER A 135 28.63 -29.32 -10.15
C SER A 135 28.46 -30.29 -11.31
N SER A 136 28.92 -29.91 -12.50
CA SER A 136 28.97 -30.78 -13.67
C SER A 136 29.69 -32.09 -13.35
N ARG A 137 28.95 -33.08 -12.84
CA ARG A 137 29.24 -34.48 -13.10
C ARG A 137 28.68 -34.74 -14.49
N PRO A 138 29.51 -35.08 -15.47
CA PRO A 138 29.02 -35.37 -16.81
C PRO A 138 28.07 -36.56 -16.72
N GLY A 139 26.77 -36.35 -17.01
CA GLY A 139 25.79 -37.45 -17.12
C GLY A 139 24.35 -37.18 -16.67
N THR A 140 24.06 -36.15 -15.86
CA THR A 140 22.69 -35.93 -15.34
C THR A 140 21.97 -34.77 -16.02
N THR A 141 21.33 -35.05 -17.15
CA THR A 141 20.24 -34.19 -17.67
C THR A 141 19.05 -34.27 -16.73
N TRP A 142 18.71 -33.16 -16.07
CA TRP A 142 17.43 -33.01 -15.37
C TRP A 142 16.29 -33.25 -16.38
N ARG A 143 15.41 -34.20 -16.07
CA ARG A 143 14.16 -34.43 -16.81
C ARG A 143 12.99 -34.06 -15.88
N PRO A 144 11.98 -33.32 -16.37
CA PRO A 144 10.80 -33.03 -15.57
C PRO A 144 10.13 -34.34 -15.16
N ILE A 145 9.64 -34.40 -13.92
CA ILE A 145 8.82 -35.51 -13.43
C ILE A 145 7.57 -35.52 -14.30
N ARG A 146 7.33 -36.63 -15.01
CA ARG A 146 6.06 -36.85 -15.70
C ARG A 146 5.06 -37.28 -14.65
N GLU A 147 3.94 -36.56 -14.57
CA GLU A 147 2.75 -37.04 -13.87
C GLU A 147 2.17 -38.19 -14.71
N ASP A 148 2.29 -39.40 -14.18
CA ASP A 148 1.49 -40.57 -14.55
C ASP A 148 0.14 -40.59 -13.81
#